data_AF-A0A7V8YLN2-F1
#
_entry.id   AF-A0A7V8YLN2-F1
#
_cell.length_a   1.000
_cell.length_b   1.000
_cell.length_c   1.000
_cell.angle_alpha   90.00
_cell.angle_beta   90.00
_cell.angle_gamma   90.00
#
_symmetry.space_group_name_H-M   'P 1'
#
loop_
_entity.id
_entity.type
_entity.pdbx_description
1 polymer ?
#
loop_
_entity_poly.entity_id
_entity_poly.type
_entity_poly.pdbx_seq_one_letter_code
_entity_poly.pdbx_strand_id
1 'polypeptide(L)'
;PPMTRHHFRRYRDTYGINPRILEGLLEEFRHQAVDQSRALGLFDEGRVSLTHPACENFVAGDATVLASRFNSPPGTMQIDRETGELTERLADPDATYYPVRDEFGEVTKERVYGTKFGILHARLPHPGEQVIVDVFHITTGGNAEAVSVERAVQRLQGITTGLTGIVYDMALRGVNREHLYDLGLHTITKVPQLPKGRMRQRSIGRVEARLAGASSEGVDLWAINGAPHIPVVIGGKTNYVALKRLRTHRRRNKRKTVRPYRWYNEYQIPDDPRVQPRLRLANVTVRLDDPSFSSATISRADSLHAIAPGEDDWERLFDLRNPTESVNSWVKSRLHGPRSRAPAVGAPRQLFALLAAALYNNFQATVAHADRRGRLAA
;
A
#
# COMPACT_ATOMS: atom_id res chain seq x y z
N PRO A 1 -34.94 -23.27 2.13
CA PRO A 1 -35.34 -21.85 2.26
C PRO A 1 -34.10 -20.96 2.07
N PRO A 2 -34.20 -19.81 1.39
CA PRO A 2 -33.06 -18.90 1.25
C PRO A 2 -32.63 -18.36 2.62
N MET A 3 -31.34 -18.05 2.75
CA MET A 3 -30.80 -17.47 3.97
C MET A 3 -31.44 -16.11 4.23
N THR A 4 -31.98 -15.89 5.42
CA THR A 4 -32.58 -14.59 5.80
C THR A 4 -31.54 -13.68 6.45
N ARG A 5 -31.83 -12.38 6.51
CA ARG A 5 -31.02 -11.41 7.27
C ARG A 5 -30.87 -11.79 8.74
N HIS A 6 -31.89 -12.42 9.32
CA HIS A 6 -31.85 -12.93 10.69
C HIS A 6 -30.85 -14.08 10.82
N HIS A 7 -30.89 -15.06 9.92
CA HIS A 7 -29.93 -16.18 9.92
C HIS A 7 -28.49 -15.69 9.78
N PHE A 8 -28.24 -14.73 8.89
CA PHE A 8 -26.92 -14.12 8.71
C PHE A 8 -26.41 -13.43 9.98
N ARG A 9 -27.25 -12.57 10.60
CA ARG A 9 -26.88 -11.87 11.84
C ARG A 9 -26.65 -12.85 12.99
N ARG A 10 -27.51 -13.85 13.13
CA ARG A 10 -27.37 -14.90 14.15
C ARG A 10 -26.06 -15.66 13.95
N TYR A 11 -25.75 -16.10 12.73
CA TYR A 11 -24.48 -16.76 12.46
C TYR A 11 -23.27 -15.87 12.82
N ARG A 12 -23.26 -14.62 12.35
CA ARG A 12 -22.21 -13.65 12.66
C ARG A 12 -22.03 -13.50 14.18
N ASP A 13 -23.10 -13.22 14.91
CA ASP A 13 -23.04 -12.87 16.33
C ASP A 13 -22.82 -14.08 17.24
N THR A 14 -23.20 -15.29 16.82
CA THR A 14 -22.99 -16.52 17.60
C THR A 14 -21.68 -17.22 17.28
N TYR A 15 -21.23 -17.20 16.01
CA TYR A 15 -20.09 -17.99 15.55
C TYR A 15 -19.07 -17.15 14.77
N GLY A 16 -19.53 -16.37 13.79
CA GLY A 16 -18.66 -15.71 12.81
C GLY A 16 -17.69 -14.67 13.36
N ILE A 17 -17.95 -14.11 14.55
CA ILE A 17 -17.03 -13.17 15.22
C ILE A 17 -16.15 -13.82 16.29
N ASN A 18 -16.23 -15.13 16.50
CA ASN A 18 -15.24 -15.82 17.31
C ASN A 18 -13.85 -15.61 16.67
N PRO A 19 -12.82 -15.15 17.40
CA PRO A 19 -11.53 -14.80 16.80
C PRO A 19 -10.89 -15.89 15.95
N ARG A 20 -11.00 -17.16 16.38
CA ARG A 20 -10.46 -18.30 15.61
C ARG A 20 -11.24 -18.54 14.33
N ILE A 21 -12.56 -18.44 14.38
CA ILE A 21 -13.43 -18.62 13.21
C ILE A 21 -13.24 -17.45 12.23
N LEU A 22 -13.23 -16.21 12.72
CA LEU A 22 -13.07 -15.03 11.88
C LEU A 22 -11.71 -15.02 11.18
N GLU A 23 -10.62 -15.33 11.90
CA GLU A 23 -9.29 -15.43 11.28
C GLU A 23 -9.24 -16.55 10.24
N GLY A 24 -9.82 -17.72 10.53
CA GLY A 24 -9.91 -18.81 9.55
C GLY A 24 -10.72 -18.44 8.31
N LEU A 25 -11.81 -17.69 8.46
CA LEU A 25 -12.59 -17.16 7.33
C LEU A 25 -11.80 -16.14 6.49
N LEU A 26 -11.02 -15.27 7.14
CA LEU A 26 -10.16 -14.31 6.45
C LEU A 26 -9.01 -15.01 5.73
N GLU A 27 -8.45 -16.06 6.32
CA GLU A 27 -7.41 -16.88 5.71
C GLU A 27 -7.92 -17.59 4.47
N GLU A 28 -9.03 -18.33 4.58
CA GLU A 28 -9.64 -19.00 3.44
C GLU A 28 -10.02 -18.00 2.34
N PHE A 29 -10.57 -16.84 2.72
CA PHE A 29 -10.86 -15.77 1.76
C PHE A 29 -9.62 -15.31 0.99
N ARG A 30 -8.48 -15.10 1.66
CA ARG A 30 -7.22 -14.71 1.00
C ARG A 30 -6.79 -15.76 -0.02
N HIS A 31 -6.85 -17.05 0.34
CA HIS A 31 -6.54 -18.15 -0.58
C HIS A 31 -7.44 -18.12 -1.82
N GLN A 32 -8.75 -18.11 -1.63
CA GLN A 32 -9.72 -18.10 -2.73
C GLN A 32 -9.60 -16.84 -3.59
N ALA A 33 -9.39 -15.66 -2.98
CA ALA A 33 -9.22 -14.41 -3.70
C ALA A 33 -7.93 -14.39 -4.55
N VAL A 34 -6.84 -14.98 -4.06
CA VAL A 34 -5.59 -15.16 -4.82
C VAL A 34 -5.80 -16.11 -6.00
N ASP A 35 -6.46 -17.25 -5.78
CA ASP A 35 -6.72 -18.22 -6.85
C ASP A 35 -7.64 -17.65 -7.92
N GLN A 36 -8.66 -16.91 -7.50
CA GLN A 36 -9.52 -16.15 -8.40
C GLN A 36 -8.73 -15.10 -9.18
N SER A 37 -7.86 -14.34 -8.52
CA SER A 37 -7.00 -13.35 -9.17
C SER A 37 -6.12 -14.01 -10.26
N ARG A 38 -5.53 -15.16 -9.95
CA ARG A 38 -4.75 -15.97 -10.91
C ARG A 38 -5.60 -16.43 -12.10
N ALA A 39 -6.83 -16.88 -11.86
CA ALA A 39 -7.75 -17.28 -12.92
C ALA A 39 -8.10 -16.12 -13.88
N LEU A 40 -8.07 -14.88 -13.38
CA LEU A 40 -8.26 -13.66 -14.18
C LEU A 40 -6.98 -13.27 -14.96
N GLY A 41 -5.81 -13.82 -14.60
CA GLY A 41 -4.51 -13.50 -15.19
C GLY A 41 -3.66 -12.51 -14.37
N LEU A 42 -4.01 -12.31 -13.10
CA LEU A 42 -3.20 -11.55 -12.13
C LEU A 42 -2.17 -12.47 -11.46
N PHE A 43 -1.11 -11.88 -10.89
CA PHE A 43 -0.04 -12.64 -10.21
C PHE A 43 0.59 -13.74 -11.07
N ASP A 44 0.82 -13.46 -12.36
CA ASP A 44 1.51 -14.36 -13.27
C ASP A 44 3.02 -14.38 -12.97
N GLU A 45 3.49 -15.51 -12.47
CA GLU A 45 4.89 -15.76 -12.12
C GLU A 45 5.83 -15.63 -13.34
N GLY A 46 5.35 -15.97 -14.54
CA GLY A 46 6.10 -15.84 -15.79
C GLY A 46 6.31 -14.39 -16.23
N ARG A 47 5.56 -13.45 -15.65
CA ARG A 47 5.63 -12.00 -15.95
C ARG A 47 6.31 -11.19 -14.85
N VAL A 48 6.94 -11.84 -13.89
CA VAL A 48 7.65 -11.14 -12.81
C VAL A 48 8.91 -10.46 -13.36
N SER A 49 8.97 -9.14 -13.20
CA SER A 49 10.12 -8.31 -13.57
C SER A 49 10.35 -7.29 -12.46
N LEU A 50 11.58 -7.21 -11.96
CA LEU A 50 11.95 -6.20 -10.96
C LEU A 50 12.23 -4.84 -11.62
N THR A 51 12.68 -4.84 -12.87
CA THR A 51 13.04 -3.60 -13.57
C THR A 51 11.82 -2.94 -14.18
N HIS A 52 10.97 -3.71 -14.86
CA HIS A 52 9.74 -3.20 -15.48
C HIS A 52 8.57 -4.06 -15.01
N PRO A 53 8.14 -3.92 -13.74
CA PRO A 53 7.12 -4.79 -13.17
C PRO A 53 5.76 -4.59 -13.83
N ALA A 54 5.04 -5.68 -14.08
CA ALA A 54 3.66 -5.65 -14.53
C ALA A 54 2.72 -5.17 -13.41
N CYS A 55 1.72 -4.36 -13.76
CA CYS A 55 0.73 -3.87 -12.80
C CYS A 55 -0.13 -5.01 -12.23
N GLU A 56 -0.35 -6.03 -13.04
CA GLU A 56 -1.10 -7.25 -12.74
C GLU A 56 -0.46 -8.09 -11.61
N ASN A 57 0.81 -7.82 -11.32
CA ASN A 57 1.59 -8.47 -10.26
C ASN A 57 1.72 -7.59 -9.01
N PHE A 58 0.95 -6.51 -8.90
CA PHE A 58 0.91 -5.61 -7.75
C PHE A 58 -0.44 -5.68 -7.05
N VAL A 59 -0.41 -5.41 -5.74
CA VAL A 59 -1.60 -5.04 -4.99
C VAL A 59 -1.59 -3.55 -4.71
N ALA A 60 -2.76 -2.93 -4.71
CA ALA A 60 -2.95 -1.56 -4.26
C ALA A 60 -3.91 -1.52 -3.07
N GLY A 61 -3.73 -0.54 -2.20
CA GLY A 61 -4.59 -0.39 -1.04
C GLY A 61 -4.50 0.98 -0.38
N ASP A 62 -5.47 1.21 0.49
CA ASP A 62 -5.59 2.39 1.33
C ASP A 62 -6.46 2.02 2.54
N ALA A 63 -6.33 2.80 3.59
CA ALA A 63 -7.17 2.65 4.76
C ALA A 63 -8.42 3.50 4.63
N THR A 64 -9.51 2.99 5.17
CA THR A 64 -10.77 3.69 5.20
C THR A 64 -11.43 3.61 6.56
N VAL A 65 -12.04 4.71 6.98
CA VAL A 65 -12.80 4.78 8.23
C VAL A 65 -14.27 4.53 7.93
N LEU A 66 -14.83 3.48 8.55
CA LEU A 66 -16.27 3.27 8.61
C LEU A 66 -16.82 4.07 9.78
N ALA A 67 -17.67 5.05 9.49
CA ALA A 67 -18.29 5.88 10.51
C ALA A 67 -19.08 5.01 11.48
N SER A 68 -18.84 5.18 12.78
CA SER A 68 -19.45 4.37 13.84
C SER A 68 -20.97 4.35 13.70
N ARG A 69 -21.60 3.23 14.06
CA ARG A 69 -23.07 3.13 14.11
C ARG A 69 -23.69 4.22 14.99
N PHE A 70 -22.98 4.60 16.05
CA PHE A 70 -23.40 5.62 17.00
C PHE A 70 -22.43 6.82 16.99
N ASN A 71 -22.97 8.03 17.09
CA ASN A 71 -22.18 9.27 17.06
C ASN A 71 -21.54 9.64 18.40
N SER A 72 -21.72 8.82 19.42
CA SER A 72 -21.28 9.13 20.79
C SER A 72 -20.10 8.26 21.17
N PRO A 73 -19.02 8.86 21.70
CA PRO A 73 -17.96 8.12 22.37
C PRO A 73 -18.47 7.35 23.60
N PRO A 74 -17.80 6.25 24.00
CA PRO A 74 -18.09 5.57 25.27
C PRO A 74 -18.07 6.54 26.45
N GLY A 75 -18.99 6.37 27.41
CA GLY A 75 -19.15 7.24 28.57
C GLY A 75 -19.95 8.53 28.32
N THR A 76 -20.47 8.75 27.10
CA THR A 76 -21.30 9.93 26.83
C THR A 76 -22.66 9.79 27.51
N MET A 77 -22.98 10.67 28.46
CA MET A 77 -24.25 10.65 29.17
C MET A 77 -25.36 11.38 28.40
N GLN A 78 -26.60 10.96 28.59
CA GLN A 78 -27.80 11.68 28.18
C GLN A 78 -28.86 11.63 29.26
N ILE A 79 -29.70 12.66 29.32
CA ILE A 79 -30.87 12.67 30.18
C ILE A 79 -32.01 12.03 29.38
N ASP A 80 -32.58 10.95 29.93
CA ASP A 80 -33.82 10.39 29.43
C ASP A 80 -34.95 11.42 29.63
N ARG A 81 -35.65 11.79 28.55
CA ARG A 81 -36.65 12.86 28.59
C ARG A 81 -37.95 12.44 29.28
N GLU A 82 -38.20 11.15 29.41
CA GLU A 82 -39.40 10.60 30.04
C GLU A 82 -39.16 10.33 31.53
N THR A 83 -38.00 9.81 31.90
CA THR A 83 -37.69 9.45 33.30
C THR A 83 -36.85 10.49 34.04
N GLY A 84 -36.16 11.37 33.33
CA GLY A 84 -35.20 12.33 33.92
C GLY A 84 -33.87 11.68 34.35
N GLU A 85 -33.71 10.38 34.15
CA GLU A 85 -32.50 9.65 34.56
C GLU A 85 -31.33 9.89 33.60
N LEU A 86 -30.12 9.92 34.16
CA LEU A 86 -28.86 9.97 33.41
C LEU A 86 -28.53 8.56 32.91
N THR A 87 -28.69 8.34 31.60
CA THR A 87 -28.34 7.07 30.94
C THR A 87 -27.13 7.25 30.03
N GLU A 88 -26.33 6.20 29.87
CA GLU A 88 -25.21 6.21 28.93
C GLU A 88 -25.74 6.05 27.50
N ARG A 89 -25.23 6.87 26.58
CA ARG A 89 -25.50 6.72 25.15
C ARG A 89 -24.83 5.46 24.62
N LEU A 90 -25.53 4.79 23.71
CA LEU A 90 -24.92 3.73 22.92
C LEU A 90 -23.69 4.25 22.18
N ALA A 91 -22.60 3.50 22.28
CA ALA A 91 -21.32 3.81 21.66
C ALA A 91 -20.75 2.58 20.96
N ASP A 92 -19.80 2.80 20.05
CA ASP A 92 -18.98 1.72 19.51
C ASP A 92 -17.65 1.69 20.24
N PRO A 93 -17.32 0.59 20.94
CA PRO A 93 -16.12 0.53 21.78
C PRO A 93 -14.81 0.61 20.97
N ASP A 94 -14.84 0.24 19.69
CA ASP A 94 -13.67 0.23 18.81
C ASP A 94 -13.57 1.49 17.94
N ALA A 95 -14.49 2.45 18.11
CA ALA A 95 -14.50 3.68 17.34
C ALA A 95 -13.68 4.79 18.01
N THR A 96 -12.92 5.52 17.20
CA THR A 96 -12.19 6.72 17.63
C THR A 96 -12.31 7.83 16.59
N TYR A 97 -11.78 9.01 16.93
CA TYR A 97 -11.71 10.14 16.01
C TYR A 97 -10.49 10.00 15.08
N TYR A 98 -10.78 10.01 13.78
CA TYR A 98 -9.76 10.09 12.74
C TYR A 98 -9.82 11.45 12.05
N PRO A 99 -8.68 12.12 11.81
CA PRO A 99 -8.65 13.35 11.04
C PRO A 99 -9.06 13.10 9.59
N VAL A 100 -9.88 13.99 9.03
CA VAL A 100 -10.15 14.02 7.59
C VAL A 100 -9.01 14.78 6.92
N ARG A 101 -8.48 14.21 5.83
CA ARG A 101 -7.47 14.87 5.00
C ARG A 101 -8.12 15.40 3.72
N ASP A 102 -7.64 16.54 3.24
CA ASP A 102 -8.05 17.09 1.95
C ASP A 102 -7.36 16.36 0.77
N GLU A 103 -7.64 16.81 -0.46
CA GLU A 103 -7.08 16.25 -1.71
C GLU A 103 -5.54 16.35 -1.78
N PHE A 104 -4.93 17.27 -1.02
CA PHE A 104 -3.49 17.42 -0.93
C PHE A 104 -2.87 16.57 0.19
N GLY A 105 -3.70 15.94 1.02
CA GLY A 105 -3.30 15.12 2.16
C GLY A 105 -3.13 15.90 3.45
N GLU A 106 -3.53 17.18 3.49
CA GLU A 106 -3.43 18.04 4.67
C GLU A 106 -4.58 17.78 5.65
N VAL A 107 -4.27 17.82 6.94
CA VAL A 107 -5.26 17.53 7.99
C VAL A 107 -6.23 18.69 8.13
N THR A 108 -7.50 18.44 7.84
CA THR A 108 -8.59 19.39 8.06
C THR A 108 -9.00 19.43 9.53
N LYS A 109 -9.86 20.39 9.91
CA LYS A 109 -10.48 20.43 11.23
C LYS A 109 -11.55 19.35 11.41
N GLU A 110 -12.04 18.76 10.33
CA GLU A 110 -13.06 17.73 10.37
C GLU A 110 -12.49 16.39 10.86
N ARG A 111 -13.33 15.65 11.58
CA ARG A 111 -12.98 14.34 12.12
C ARG A 111 -14.13 13.38 11.92
N VAL A 112 -13.81 12.15 11.56
CA VAL A 112 -14.76 11.05 11.49
C VAL A 112 -14.60 10.19 12.73
N TYR A 113 -15.69 10.03 13.48
CA TYR A 113 -15.76 9.06 14.57
C TYR A 113 -16.16 7.69 14.01
N GLY A 114 -15.26 6.70 14.10
CA GLY A 114 -15.47 5.40 13.47
C GLY A 114 -14.33 4.42 13.68
N THR A 115 -14.38 3.30 12.98
CA THR A 115 -13.38 2.23 13.03
C THR A 115 -12.63 2.17 11.70
N LYS A 116 -11.32 1.94 11.73
CA LYS A 116 -10.45 2.02 10.55
C LYS A 116 -10.08 0.63 10.04
N PHE A 117 -10.19 0.44 8.73
CA PHE A 117 -9.89 -0.83 8.06
C PHE A 117 -8.99 -0.59 6.86
N GLY A 118 -8.15 -1.56 6.53
CA GLY A 118 -7.40 -1.60 5.29
C GLY A 118 -8.02 -2.56 4.30
N ILE A 119 -7.99 -2.20 3.02
CA ILE A 119 -8.45 -3.03 1.91
C ILE A 119 -7.32 -3.10 0.89
N LEU A 120 -6.90 -4.33 0.55
CA LEU A 120 -5.96 -4.57 -0.54
C LEU A 120 -6.71 -5.18 -1.72
N HIS A 121 -6.38 -4.75 -2.93
CA HIS A 121 -6.94 -5.29 -4.14
C HIS A 121 -5.87 -5.45 -5.22
N ALA A 122 -6.12 -6.34 -6.17
CA ALA A 122 -5.41 -6.41 -7.44
C ALA A 122 -6.42 -6.16 -8.58
N ARG A 123 -5.94 -5.71 -9.74
CA ARG A 123 -6.83 -5.40 -10.85
C ARG A 123 -6.20 -5.61 -12.21
N LEU A 124 -7.05 -5.92 -13.17
CA LEU A 124 -6.75 -5.80 -14.59
C LEU A 124 -7.02 -4.35 -15.05
N PRO A 125 -6.48 -3.94 -16.22
CA PRO A 125 -6.72 -2.62 -16.79
C PRO A 125 -8.13 -2.48 -17.41
N HIS A 126 -9.11 -3.23 -16.91
CA HIS A 126 -10.50 -3.22 -17.39
C HIS A 126 -11.46 -2.80 -16.28
N PRO A 127 -12.53 -2.04 -16.59
CA PRO A 127 -13.56 -1.69 -15.62
C PRO A 127 -14.18 -2.92 -14.97
N GLY A 128 -14.40 -2.88 -13.66
CA GLY A 128 -15.04 -3.97 -12.91
C GLY A 128 -14.14 -5.19 -12.63
N GLU A 129 -12.99 -5.33 -13.29
CA GLU A 129 -12.06 -6.48 -13.09
C GLU A 129 -11.05 -6.19 -11.96
N GLN A 130 -11.59 -5.94 -10.77
CA GLN A 130 -10.84 -5.68 -9.55
C GLN A 130 -11.22 -6.69 -8.48
N VAL A 131 -10.22 -7.36 -7.93
CA VAL A 131 -10.40 -8.40 -6.90
C VAL A 131 -9.84 -7.86 -5.59
N ILE A 132 -10.68 -7.77 -4.56
CA ILE A 132 -10.22 -7.53 -3.19
C ILE A 132 -9.55 -8.81 -2.69
N VAL A 133 -8.29 -8.70 -2.27
CA VAL A 133 -7.45 -9.84 -1.88
C VAL A 133 -7.20 -9.92 -0.37
N ASP A 134 -7.37 -8.82 0.37
CA ASP A 134 -7.34 -8.85 1.84
C ASP A 134 -8.18 -7.69 2.41
N VAL A 135 -8.78 -7.92 3.56
CA VAL A 135 -9.45 -6.91 4.39
C VAL A 135 -9.02 -7.10 5.84
N PHE A 136 -8.68 -6.01 6.53
CA PHE A 136 -8.17 -6.11 7.89
C PHE A 136 -8.53 -4.89 8.74
N HIS A 137 -8.67 -5.11 10.04
CA HIS A 137 -8.84 -4.03 11.01
C HIS A 137 -7.50 -3.35 11.30
N ILE A 138 -7.49 -2.03 11.29
CA ILE A 138 -6.34 -1.20 11.67
C ILE A 138 -6.62 -0.64 13.06
N THR A 139 -5.87 -1.13 14.05
CA THR A 139 -5.96 -0.62 15.41
C THR A 139 -5.45 0.82 15.51
N THR A 140 -5.86 1.52 16.54
CA THR A 140 -5.45 2.91 16.79
C THR A 140 -4.03 3.00 17.34
N GLY A 141 -3.28 4.03 16.92
CA GLY A 141 -2.01 4.44 17.53
C GLY A 141 -0.78 4.25 16.65
N GLY A 142 0.20 5.15 16.79
CA GLY A 142 1.53 5.06 16.18
C GLY A 142 1.55 4.62 14.71
N ASN A 143 2.38 3.61 14.40
CA ASN A 143 2.56 3.04 13.06
C ASN A 143 1.58 1.87 12.76
N ALA A 144 0.45 1.79 13.47
CA ALA A 144 -0.45 0.63 13.38
C ALA A 144 -0.95 0.34 11.96
N GLU A 145 -1.20 1.36 11.15
CA GLU A 145 -1.58 1.19 9.75
C GLU A 145 -0.49 0.51 8.93
N ALA A 146 0.74 1.06 8.97
CA ALA A 146 1.86 0.51 8.23
C ALA A 146 2.16 -0.95 8.63
N VAL A 147 2.12 -1.24 9.94
CA VAL A 147 2.30 -2.61 10.47
C VAL A 147 1.19 -3.55 10.02
N SER A 148 -0.07 -3.06 9.96
CA SER A 148 -1.20 -3.88 9.51
C SER A 148 -1.08 -4.21 8.02
N VAL A 149 -0.69 -3.23 7.20
CA VAL A 149 -0.44 -3.41 5.77
C VAL A 149 0.72 -4.37 5.52
N GLU A 150 1.85 -4.23 6.23
CA GLU A 150 2.96 -5.17 6.14
C GLU A 150 2.53 -6.61 6.41
N ARG A 151 1.77 -6.83 7.49
CA ARG A 151 1.28 -8.16 7.84
C ARG A 151 0.35 -8.72 6.77
N ALA A 152 -0.52 -7.89 6.20
CA ALA A 152 -1.40 -8.28 5.09
C ALA A 152 -0.59 -8.70 3.86
N VAL A 153 0.37 -7.89 3.45
CA VAL A 153 1.25 -8.19 2.31
C VAL A 153 2.11 -9.42 2.57
N GLN A 154 2.62 -9.60 3.78
CA GLN A 154 3.40 -10.79 4.16
C GLN A 154 2.57 -12.07 4.03
N ARG A 155 1.29 -12.05 4.44
CA ARG A 155 0.37 -13.19 4.25
C ARG A 155 0.16 -13.47 2.78
N LEU A 156 -0.11 -12.45 1.97
CA LEU A 156 -0.28 -12.61 0.52
C LEU A 156 0.98 -13.19 -0.15
N GLN A 157 2.17 -12.70 0.22
CA GLN A 157 3.45 -13.22 -0.28
C GLN A 157 3.68 -14.70 0.09
N GLY A 158 3.10 -15.16 1.21
CA GLY A 158 3.13 -16.56 1.60
C GLY A 158 2.24 -17.48 0.75
N ILE A 159 1.28 -16.92 0.02
CA ILE A 159 0.25 -17.66 -0.73
C ILE A 159 0.47 -17.55 -2.25
N THR A 160 1.06 -16.44 -2.72
CA THR A 160 1.38 -16.24 -4.14
C THR A 160 2.82 -15.82 -4.38
N THR A 161 3.47 -16.41 -5.39
CA THR A 161 4.84 -16.04 -5.78
C THR A 161 4.88 -15.02 -6.93
N GLY A 162 3.74 -14.75 -7.57
CA GLY A 162 3.61 -13.73 -8.62
C GLY A 162 3.52 -12.29 -8.09
N LEU A 163 3.30 -12.10 -6.78
CA LEU A 163 3.27 -10.78 -6.16
C LEU A 163 4.68 -10.15 -6.20
N THR A 164 4.77 -8.97 -6.81
CA THR A 164 6.02 -8.25 -7.06
C THR A 164 6.11 -6.96 -6.23
N GLY A 165 4.99 -6.40 -5.80
CA GLY A 165 5.01 -5.23 -4.93
C GLY A 165 3.65 -4.74 -4.48
N ILE A 166 3.68 -3.65 -3.72
CA ILE A 166 2.50 -2.95 -3.21
C ILE A 166 2.54 -1.47 -3.57
N VAL A 167 1.37 -0.93 -3.93
CA VAL A 167 1.07 0.50 -3.99
C VAL A 167 0.23 0.86 -2.77
N TYR A 168 0.72 1.73 -1.91
CA TYR A 168 -0.02 2.16 -0.72
C TYR A 168 0.34 3.59 -0.36
N ASP A 169 -0.65 4.45 -0.16
CA ASP A 169 -0.37 5.87 -0.01
C ASP A 169 0.07 6.25 1.40
N MET A 170 1.12 7.06 1.49
CA MET A 170 1.68 7.74 2.68
C MET A 170 1.96 6.93 3.98
N ALA A 171 1.46 5.72 4.17
CA ALA A 171 1.63 4.98 5.42
C ALA A 171 2.97 4.24 5.50
N LEU A 172 3.46 3.69 4.38
CA LEU A 172 4.69 2.90 4.34
C LEU A 172 5.92 3.82 4.26
N ARG A 173 6.68 3.89 5.35
CA ARG A 173 7.90 4.71 5.51
C ARG A 173 9.13 3.83 5.66
N GLY A 174 10.32 4.45 5.70
CA GLY A 174 11.65 3.83 5.83
C GLY A 174 11.68 2.39 6.34
N VAL A 175 11.41 2.16 7.64
CA VAL A 175 11.43 0.81 8.25
C VAL A 175 10.54 -0.20 7.53
N ASN A 176 9.36 0.25 7.11
CA ASN A 176 8.40 -0.62 6.45
C ASN A 176 8.84 -1.02 5.06
N ARG A 177 9.46 -0.08 4.34
CA ARG A 177 10.04 -0.34 3.03
C ARG A 177 11.23 -1.30 3.13
N GLU A 178 12.06 -1.21 4.18
CA GLU A 178 13.12 -2.19 4.44
C GLU A 178 12.51 -3.60 4.65
N HIS A 179 11.45 -3.73 5.44
CA HIS A 179 10.77 -5.02 5.64
C HIS A 179 10.17 -5.57 4.34
N LEU A 180 9.59 -4.72 3.50
CA LEU A 180 9.06 -5.14 2.19
C LEU A 180 10.19 -5.55 1.23
N TYR A 181 11.34 -4.88 1.27
CA TYR A 181 12.53 -5.34 0.56
C TYR A 181 13.03 -6.70 1.08
N ASP A 182 12.94 -6.97 2.37
CA ASP A 182 13.27 -8.28 2.96
C ASP A 182 12.34 -9.40 2.47
N LEU A 183 11.07 -9.07 2.18
CA LEU A 183 10.10 -9.96 1.53
C LEU A 183 10.32 -10.08 0.02
N GLY A 184 11.18 -9.26 -0.56
CA GLY A 184 11.40 -9.26 -1.99
C GLY A 184 10.33 -8.47 -2.77
N LEU A 185 9.77 -7.42 -2.18
CA LEU A 185 8.70 -6.65 -2.79
C LEU A 185 9.11 -5.20 -3.07
N HIS A 186 8.65 -4.70 -4.22
CA HIS A 186 8.65 -3.26 -4.48
C HIS A 186 7.64 -2.56 -3.60
N THR A 187 7.95 -1.32 -3.23
CA THR A 187 7.01 -0.43 -2.55
C THR A 187 6.86 0.86 -3.34
N ILE A 188 5.64 1.11 -3.82
CA ILE A 188 5.28 2.33 -4.54
C ILE A 188 4.42 3.17 -3.60
N THR A 189 4.98 4.31 -3.18
CA THR A 189 4.38 5.21 -2.21
C THR A 189 4.65 6.64 -2.64
N LYS A 190 3.76 7.57 -2.29
CA LYS A 190 4.02 8.99 -2.51
C LYS A 190 5.21 9.44 -1.67
N VAL A 191 6.10 10.23 -2.28
CA VAL A 191 7.18 10.91 -1.58
C VAL A 191 6.59 12.13 -0.86
N PRO A 192 6.77 12.25 0.47
CA PRO A 192 6.31 13.44 1.18
C PRO A 192 6.97 14.68 0.60
N GLN A 193 6.17 15.66 0.20
CA GLN A 193 6.69 16.98 -0.15
C GLN A 193 7.04 17.72 1.15
N LEU A 194 8.15 18.46 1.15
CA LEU A 194 8.43 19.36 2.26
C LEU A 194 7.59 20.63 2.13
N PRO A 195 7.34 21.36 3.23
CA PRO A 195 6.62 22.62 3.20
C PRO A 195 7.19 23.60 2.16
N LYS A 196 6.30 24.39 1.54
CA LYS A 196 6.63 25.39 0.51
C LYS A 196 7.26 24.80 -0.76
N GLY A 197 6.88 23.58 -1.13
CA GLY A 197 7.34 22.93 -2.38
C GLY A 197 8.83 22.59 -2.37
N ARG A 198 9.47 22.53 -1.20
CA ARG A 198 10.89 22.16 -1.12
C ARG A 198 11.04 20.68 -1.44
N MET A 199 12.05 20.35 -2.24
CA MET A 199 12.38 18.97 -2.54
C MET A 199 13.07 18.32 -1.35
N ARG A 200 12.68 17.07 -1.05
CA ARG A 200 13.38 16.27 -0.05
C ARG A 200 14.71 15.84 -0.64
N GLN A 201 15.80 16.23 0.00
CA GLN A 201 17.16 15.93 -0.43
C GLN A 201 17.96 15.22 0.67
N ARG A 202 18.76 14.22 0.31
CA ARG A 202 19.70 13.55 1.20
C ARG A 202 20.93 13.07 0.44
N SER A 203 22.12 13.30 0.97
CA SER A 203 23.34 12.70 0.43
C SER A 203 23.33 11.18 0.63
N ILE A 204 23.62 10.45 -0.44
CA ILE A 204 23.77 8.98 -0.47
C ILE A 204 25.24 8.58 -0.33
N GLY A 205 26.14 9.55 -0.48
CA GLY A 205 27.59 9.37 -0.43
C GLY A 205 28.20 9.15 -1.82
N ARG A 206 29.51 8.91 -1.81
CA ARG A 206 30.32 8.73 -3.01
C ARG A 206 30.20 7.29 -3.51
N VAL A 207 29.91 7.11 -4.81
CA VAL A 207 29.84 5.80 -5.47
C VAL A 207 30.77 5.76 -6.67
N GLU A 208 31.29 4.58 -6.97
CA GLU A 208 32.10 4.35 -8.16
C GLU A 208 31.24 4.43 -9.42
N ALA A 209 31.62 5.29 -10.36
CA ALA A 209 31.04 5.33 -11.70
C ALA A 209 31.89 4.49 -12.66
N ARG A 210 31.25 3.82 -13.63
CA ARG A 210 31.93 2.96 -14.60
C ARG A 210 31.53 3.32 -16.02
N LEU A 211 32.51 3.71 -16.83
CA LEU A 211 32.30 4.03 -18.24
C LEU A 211 32.85 2.88 -19.10
N ALA A 212 32.03 2.33 -19.99
CA ALA A 212 32.40 1.18 -20.83
C ALA A 212 33.00 -0.02 -20.03
N GLY A 213 32.56 -0.20 -18.78
CA GLY A 213 33.04 -1.26 -17.89
C GLY A 213 34.36 -0.94 -17.15
N ALA A 214 35.08 0.12 -17.53
CA ALA A 214 36.25 0.60 -16.80
C ALA A 214 35.81 1.47 -15.61
N SER A 215 36.50 1.29 -14.48
CA SER A 215 36.32 2.16 -13.31
C SER A 215 36.67 3.59 -13.68
N SER A 216 35.82 4.53 -13.31
CA SER A 216 36.07 5.96 -13.39
C SER A 216 36.12 6.54 -11.98
N GLU A 217 36.18 7.86 -11.86
CA GLU A 217 36.20 8.51 -10.55
C GLU A 217 34.90 8.27 -9.77
N GLY A 218 35.00 8.22 -8.44
CA GLY A 218 33.82 8.21 -7.58
C GLY A 218 33.05 9.52 -7.69
N VAL A 219 31.72 9.43 -7.76
CA VAL A 219 30.80 10.57 -7.85
C VAL A 219 29.91 10.62 -6.63
N ASP A 220 29.66 11.83 -6.11
CA ASP A 220 28.71 12.02 -5.02
C ASP A 220 27.28 11.94 -5.54
N LEU A 221 26.43 11.18 -4.85
CA LEU A 221 25.01 11.07 -5.17
C LEU A 221 24.14 11.69 -4.10
N TRP A 222 23.05 12.29 -4.57
CA TRP A 222 21.98 12.85 -3.76
C TRP A 222 20.66 12.19 -4.14
N ALA A 223 19.89 11.74 -3.15
CA ALA A 223 18.52 11.35 -3.36
C ALA A 223 17.65 12.62 -3.31
N ILE A 224 17.03 12.95 -4.43
CA ILE A 224 16.07 14.05 -4.57
C ILE A 224 14.71 13.43 -4.91
N ASN A 225 13.72 13.64 -4.04
CA ASN A 225 12.38 13.08 -4.19
C ASN A 225 12.34 11.57 -4.49
N GLY A 226 13.22 10.77 -3.87
CA GLY A 226 13.26 9.32 -4.09
C GLY A 226 14.21 8.85 -5.20
N ALA A 227 14.61 9.73 -6.12
CA ALA A 227 15.48 9.40 -7.25
C ALA A 227 16.93 9.85 -7.00
N PRO A 228 17.94 9.07 -7.40
CA PRO A 228 19.33 9.51 -7.32
C PRO A 228 19.65 10.57 -8.38
N HIS A 229 20.42 11.55 -7.97
CA HIS A 229 20.91 12.67 -8.78
C HIS A 229 22.40 12.88 -8.54
N ILE A 230 23.10 13.39 -9.55
CA ILE A 230 24.45 13.95 -9.38
C ILE A 230 24.36 15.46 -9.16
N PRO A 231 25.09 16.03 -8.17
CA PRO A 231 25.20 17.46 -7.99
C PRO A 231 26.22 18.03 -8.99
N VAL A 232 25.86 19.12 -9.65
CA VAL A 232 26.71 19.86 -10.60
C VAL A 232 26.69 21.33 -10.23
N VAL A 233 27.86 21.93 -10.00
CA VAL A 233 27.97 23.36 -9.68
C VAL A 233 28.19 24.17 -10.96
N ILE A 234 27.27 25.09 -11.25
CA ILE A 234 27.34 26.00 -12.41
C ILE A 234 27.12 27.42 -11.89
N GLY A 235 28.07 28.32 -12.13
CA GLY A 235 27.97 29.72 -11.70
C GLY A 235 27.71 29.87 -10.19
N GLY A 236 28.32 29.00 -9.36
CA GLY A 236 28.13 28.98 -7.91
C GLY A 236 26.80 28.38 -7.42
N LYS A 237 25.92 27.89 -8.31
CA LYS A 237 24.66 27.22 -7.94
C LYS A 237 24.74 25.72 -8.18
N THR A 238 24.31 24.93 -7.20
CA THR A 238 24.19 23.47 -7.33
C THR A 238 22.91 23.12 -8.10
N ASN A 239 23.10 22.43 -9.22
CA ASN A 239 22.05 21.82 -10.01
C ASN A 239 22.08 20.31 -9.77
N TYR A 240 20.92 19.68 -9.73
CA TYR A 240 20.83 18.23 -9.58
C TYR A 240 20.36 17.63 -10.90
N VAL A 241 21.16 16.73 -11.47
CA VAL A 241 20.82 16.02 -12.72
C VAL A 241 20.39 14.60 -12.35
N ALA A 242 19.15 14.24 -12.67
CA ALA A 242 18.57 12.92 -12.39
C ALA A 242 19.28 11.83 -13.19
N LEU A 243 19.50 10.67 -12.57
CA LEU A 243 20.05 9.52 -13.26
C LEU A 243 18.93 8.67 -13.87
N LYS A 244 19.21 8.02 -15.00
CA LYS A 244 18.27 7.11 -15.66
C LYS A 244 18.41 5.70 -15.11
N ARG A 245 17.35 5.13 -14.56
CA ARG A 245 17.36 3.73 -14.10
C ARG A 245 17.48 2.79 -15.30
N LEU A 246 18.46 1.89 -15.27
CA LEU A 246 18.67 0.85 -16.28
C LEU A 246 18.12 -0.49 -15.82
N ARG A 247 18.33 -0.81 -14.54
CA ARG A 247 18.02 -2.14 -14.01
C ARG A 247 17.75 -2.06 -12.52
N THR A 248 16.75 -2.82 -12.07
CA THR A 248 16.54 -3.14 -10.67
C THR A 248 16.80 -4.62 -10.45
N HIS A 249 17.62 -4.95 -9.46
CA HIS A 249 17.93 -6.32 -9.12
C HIS A 249 18.13 -6.50 -7.61
N ARG A 250 17.98 -7.74 -7.17
CA ARG A 250 18.23 -8.13 -5.78
C ARG A 250 19.18 -9.32 -5.72
N ARG A 251 20.02 -9.35 -4.70
CA ARG A 251 20.91 -10.49 -4.41
C ARG A 251 20.44 -11.19 -3.13
N ARG A 252 20.23 -12.50 -3.21
CA ARG A 252 19.89 -13.31 -2.04
C ARG A 252 21.15 -13.62 -1.24
N ASN A 253 21.19 -13.22 0.02
CA ASN A 253 22.20 -13.63 0.98
C ASN A 253 21.79 -14.98 1.59
N LYS A 254 22.34 -16.07 1.04
CA LYS A 254 22.02 -17.45 1.46
C LYS A 254 22.28 -17.73 2.95
N ARG A 255 23.15 -16.95 3.61
CA ARG A 255 23.51 -17.14 5.02
C ARG A 255 22.54 -16.46 6.00
N LYS A 256 21.65 -15.60 5.51
CA LYS A 256 20.71 -14.85 6.34
C LYS A 256 19.29 -15.35 6.13
N THR A 257 18.67 -15.82 7.20
CA THR A 257 17.23 -16.12 7.27
C THR A 257 16.41 -14.84 7.44
N VAL A 258 16.93 -13.87 8.20
CA VAL A 258 16.35 -12.54 8.39
C VAL A 258 17.07 -11.54 7.48
N ARG A 259 16.31 -10.78 6.68
CA ARG A 259 16.81 -9.89 5.62
C ARG A 259 17.59 -10.64 4.53
N PRO A 260 16.92 -11.56 3.81
CA PRO A 260 17.60 -12.41 2.84
C PRO A 260 17.99 -11.66 1.57
N TYR A 261 17.46 -10.47 1.29
CA TYR A 261 17.73 -9.75 0.04
C TYR A 261 18.54 -8.47 0.27
N ARG A 262 19.38 -8.16 -0.71
CA ARG A 262 20.02 -6.84 -0.87
C ARG A 262 19.55 -6.26 -2.18
N TRP A 263 19.09 -5.02 -2.16
CA TRP A 263 18.44 -4.38 -3.30
C TRP A 263 19.34 -3.34 -3.94
N TYR A 264 19.41 -3.38 -5.26
CA TYR A 264 20.25 -2.51 -6.05
C TYR A 264 19.51 -2.01 -7.28
N ASN A 265 19.80 -0.77 -7.62
CA ASN A 265 19.52 -0.24 -8.95
C ASN A 265 20.84 0.08 -9.64
N GLU A 266 20.89 -0.25 -10.93
CA GLU A 266 21.89 0.24 -11.85
C GLU A 266 21.29 1.47 -12.55
N TYR A 267 22.04 2.56 -12.56
CA TYR A 267 21.66 3.80 -13.17
C TYR A 267 22.72 4.27 -14.15
N GLN A 268 22.30 4.98 -15.19
CA GLN A 268 23.16 5.69 -16.11
C GLN A 268 23.14 7.19 -15.80
N ILE A 269 24.32 7.79 -15.77
CA ILE A 269 24.47 9.24 -15.78
C ILE A 269 24.10 9.74 -17.19
N PRO A 270 23.16 10.67 -17.36
CA PRO A 270 22.74 11.12 -18.68
C PRO A 270 23.88 11.84 -19.42
N ASP A 271 23.80 11.83 -20.76
CA ASP A 271 24.65 12.67 -21.61
C ASP A 271 24.16 14.12 -21.59
N ASP A 272 24.31 14.75 -20.42
CA ASP A 272 23.88 16.13 -20.18
C ASP A 272 25.11 17.06 -20.24
N PRO A 273 25.06 18.18 -20.99
CA PRO A 273 26.17 19.13 -21.11
C PRO A 273 26.68 19.69 -19.77
N ARG A 274 25.81 19.73 -18.75
CA ARG A 274 26.13 20.19 -17.39
C ARG A 274 27.08 19.22 -16.69
N VAL A 275 27.03 17.94 -17.04
CA VAL A 275 27.83 16.88 -16.43
C VAL A 275 29.23 16.86 -17.04
N GLN A 276 30.24 16.55 -16.22
CA GLN A 276 31.62 16.42 -16.69
C GLN A 276 31.70 15.34 -17.79
N PRO A 277 32.35 15.61 -18.95
CA PRO A 277 32.36 14.69 -20.10
C PRO A 277 32.74 13.24 -19.75
N ARG A 278 33.72 13.05 -18.86
CA ARG A 278 34.20 11.74 -18.41
C ARG A 278 33.20 10.91 -17.59
N LEU A 279 32.14 11.54 -17.06
CA LEU A 279 31.09 10.87 -16.29
C LEU A 279 29.82 10.64 -17.11
N ARG A 280 29.67 11.30 -18.26
CA ARG A 280 28.49 11.14 -19.13
C ARG A 280 28.40 9.70 -19.61
N LEU A 281 27.20 9.13 -19.57
CA LEU A 281 26.90 7.75 -19.91
C LEU A 281 27.56 6.68 -19.01
N ALA A 282 28.27 7.09 -17.96
CA ALA A 282 28.80 6.15 -16.98
C ALA A 282 27.68 5.53 -16.14
N ASN A 283 27.85 4.27 -15.77
CA ASN A 283 26.92 3.53 -14.95
C ASN A 283 27.34 3.56 -13.48
N VAL A 284 26.37 3.67 -12.59
CA VAL A 284 26.56 3.57 -11.14
C VAL A 284 25.62 2.49 -10.58
N THR A 285 26.09 1.76 -9.57
CA THR A 285 25.25 0.82 -8.82
C THR A 285 24.94 1.40 -7.45
N VAL A 286 23.65 1.59 -7.17
CA VAL A 286 23.17 2.17 -5.91
C VAL A 286 22.42 1.12 -5.12
N ARG A 287 22.86 0.86 -3.90
CA ARG A 287 22.15 0.00 -2.95
C ARG A 287 20.98 0.78 -2.33
N LEU A 288 19.79 0.19 -2.36
CA LEU A 288 18.53 0.80 -1.92
C LEU A 288 18.22 0.55 -0.44
N ASP A 289 18.52 -0.66 0.04
CA ASP A 289 18.33 -1.06 1.44
C ASP A 289 19.48 -0.60 2.34
N ASP A 290 19.19 -0.36 3.61
CA ASP A 290 20.19 0.07 4.61
C ASP A 290 20.72 -1.14 5.41
N PRO A 291 22.02 -1.51 5.27
CA PRO A 291 22.61 -2.60 6.04
C PRO A 291 22.65 -2.35 7.55
N SER A 292 22.62 -1.09 7.96
CA SER A 292 22.81 -0.60 9.32
C SER A 292 21.57 0.09 9.86
N PHE A 293 20.39 -0.22 9.30
CA PHE A 293 19.16 0.49 9.66
C PHE A 293 18.90 0.54 11.18
N SER A 294 19.23 -0.52 11.91
CA SER A 294 19.07 -0.57 13.37
C SER A 294 19.83 0.52 14.13
N SER A 295 20.86 1.12 13.54
CA SER A 295 21.66 2.21 14.12
C SER A 295 21.43 3.57 13.44
N ALA A 296 20.65 3.64 12.36
CA ALA A 296 20.43 4.87 11.59
C ALA A 296 19.09 5.52 11.96
N THR A 297 19.09 6.83 12.22
CA THR A 297 17.86 7.58 12.54
C THR A 297 16.85 7.59 11.38
N ILE A 298 17.33 7.53 10.14
CA ILE A 298 16.49 7.51 8.93
C ILE A 298 17.03 6.45 7.96
N SER A 299 16.20 5.48 7.60
CA SER A 299 16.51 4.44 6.60
C SER A 299 16.86 5.05 5.23
N ARG A 300 17.75 4.37 4.50
CA ARG A 300 18.02 4.68 3.09
C ARG A 300 16.79 4.49 2.21
N ALA A 301 15.98 3.46 2.44
CA ALA A 301 14.71 3.21 1.74
C ALA A 301 13.65 4.31 1.96
N ASP A 302 13.83 5.17 2.96
CA ASP A 302 12.98 6.36 3.14
C ASP A 302 13.37 7.49 2.15
N SER A 303 14.62 7.51 1.70
CA SER A 303 15.20 8.54 0.83
C SER A 303 15.30 8.10 -0.63
N LEU A 304 15.53 6.81 -0.88
CA LEU A 304 15.61 6.21 -2.21
C LEU A 304 14.46 5.24 -2.46
N HIS A 305 13.89 5.34 -3.65
CA HIS A 305 12.87 4.43 -4.13
C HIS A 305 13.47 3.46 -5.16
N ALA A 306 12.99 2.22 -5.17
CA ALA A 306 13.38 1.26 -6.22
C ALA A 306 12.88 1.69 -7.60
N ILE A 307 11.73 2.35 -7.65
CA ILE A 307 11.13 2.98 -8.83
C ILE A 307 10.65 4.35 -8.35
N ALA A 308 11.32 5.41 -8.77
CA ALA A 308 11.13 6.75 -8.21
C ALA A 308 10.14 7.59 -9.01
N PRO A 309 9.48 8.60 -8.39
CA PRO A 309 8.65 9.56 -9.11
C PRO A 309 9.39 10.22 -10.27
N GLY A 310 8.71 10.34 -11.42
CA GLY A 310 9.27 10.84 -12.68
C GLY A 310 9.89 9.77 -13.57
N GLU A 311 9.84 8.50 -13.18
CA GLU A 311 10.13 7.36 -14.06
C GLU A 311 8.83 6.80 -14.69
N ASP A 312 8.90 6.34 -15.94
CA ASP A 312 7.74 5.79 -16.68
C ASP A 312 7.04 4.64 -15.92
N ASP A 313 7.82 3.74 -15.30
CA ASP A 313 7.25 2.66 -14.50
C ASP A 313 6.56 3.16 -13.23
N TRP A 314 7.03 4.28 -12.65
CA TRP A 314 6.41 4.83 -11.46
C TRP A 314 5.00 5.33 -11.76
N GLU A 315 4.81 6.09 -12.84
CA GLU A 315 3.51 6.64 -13.22
C GLU A 315 2.48 5.52 -13.41
N ARG A 316 2.84 4.52 -14.22
CA ARG A 316 2.00 3.36 -14.51
C ARG A 316 1.63 2.55 -13.26
N LEU A 317 2.57 2.35 -12.33
CA LEU A 317 2.30 1.61 -11.09
C LEU A 317 1.53 2.46 -10.08
N PHE A 318 1.86 3.74 -9.96
CA PHE A 318 1.22 4.65 -9.01
C PHE A 318 -0.25 4.88 -9.36
N ASP A 319 -0.62 4.81 -10.64
CA ASP A 319 -2.01 4.86 -11.12
C ASP A 319 -2.91 3.73 -10.59
N LEU A 320 -2.33 2.63 -10.09
CA LEU A 320 -3.08 1.59 -9.39
C LEU A 320 -3.72 2.10 -8.08
N ARG A 321 -3.29 3.26 -7.58
CA ARG A 321 -3.92 3.92 -6.43
C ARG A 321 -5.31 4.49 -6.75
N ASN A 322 -5.54 4.98 -7.97
CA ASN A 322 -6.76 5.74 -8.30
C ASN A 322 -8.06 4.95 -8.00
N PRO A 323 -8.16 3.64 -8.30
CA PRO A 323 -9.33 2.84 -7.96
C PRO A 323 -9.52 2.58 -6.47
N THR A 324 -8.51 2.79 -5.62
CA THR A 324 -8.62 2.46 -4.19
C THR A 324 -9.70 3.30 -3.50
N GLU A 325 -9.80 4.59 -3.85
CA GLU A 325 -10.87 5.46 -3.35
C GLU A 325 -12.24 5.00 -3.84
N SER A 326 -12.32 4.51 -5.08
CA SER A 326 -13.54 3.92 -5.65
C SER A 326 -13.96 2.65 -4.89
N VAL A 327 -13.01 1.74 -4.56
CA VAL A 327 -13.31 0.56 -3.73
C VAL A 327 -13.81 0.98 -2.36
N ASN A 328 -13.11 1.91 -1.71
CA ASN A 328 -13.50 2.41 -0.39
C ASN A 328 -14.91 3.01 -0.42
N SER A 329 -15.21 3.82 -1.44
CA SER A 329 -16.54 4.41 -1.65
C SER A 329 -17.60 3.34 -1.93
N TRP A 330 -17.31 2.37 -2.81
CA TRP A 330 -18.20 1.27 -3.14
C TRP A 330 -18.52 0.43 -1.91
N VAL A 331 -17.50 0.01 -1.15
CA VAL A 331 -17.65 -0.75 0.09
C VAL A 331 -18.50 0.03 1.10
N LYS A 332 -18.20 1.31 1.32
CA LYS A 332 -18.99 2.18 2.20
C LYS A 332 -20.44 2.24 1.77
N SER A 333 -20.71 2.51 0.49
CA SER A 333 -22.07 2.61 -0.06
C SER A 333 -22.90 1.34 0.17
N ARG A 334 -22.26 0.16 0.19
CA ARG A 334 -22.93 -1.15 0.39
C ARG A 334 -23.01 -1.59 1.85
N LEU A 335 -22.05 -1.18 2.67
CA LEU A 335 -22.03 -1.51 4.09
C LEU A 335 -22.82 -0.53 4.94
N HIS A 336 -23.09 0.66 4.43
CA HIS A 336 -23.85 1.66 5.14
C HIS A 336 -25.26 1.17 5.49
N GLY A 337 -25.55 1.13 6.78
CA GLY A 337 -26.91 1.07 7.30
C GLY A 337 -27.63 2.42 7.12
N PRO A 338 -28.78 2.62 7.79
CA PRO A 338 -29.45 3.91 7.82
C PRO A 338 -28.48 5.05 8.16
N ARG A 339 -28.53 6.17 7.41
CA ARG A 339 -27.72 7.39 7.62
C ARG A 339 -26.21 7.25 7.36
N SER A 340 -25.78 6.34 6.48
CA SER A 340 -24.37 6.22 6.09
C SER A 340 -23.41 5.83 7.23
N ARG A 341 -23.84 4.87 8.06
CA ARG A 341 -23.11 4.40 9.25
C ARG A 341 -22.81 2.91 9.20
N ALA A 342 -21.84 2.47 10.01
CA ALA A 342 -21.44 1.08 10.11
C ALA A 342 -22.65 0.15 10.38
N PRO A 343 -22.72 -1.03 9.73
CA PRO A 343 -23.88 -1.92 9.82
C PRO A 343 -23.96 -2.65 11.17
N ALA A 344 -22.86 -2.65 11.93
CA ALA A 344 -22.70 -3.35 13.19
C ALA A 344 -21.77 -2.60 14.14
N VAL A 345 -21.85 -2.93 15.43
CA VAL A 345 -21.02 -2.36 16.49
C VAL A 345 -19.83 -3.26 16.76
N GLY A 346 -18.64 -2.68 16.85
CA GLY A 346 -17.39 -3.35 17.13
C GLY A 346 -16.67 -3.87 15.88
N ALA A 347 -15.35 -3.78 15.90
CA ALA A 347 -14.47 -4.09 14.79
C ALA A 347 -14.64 -5.51 14.23
N PRO A 348 -14.80 -6.58 15.02
CA PRO A 348 -14.98 -7.93 14.48
C PRO A 348 -16.26 -8.07 13.63
N ARG A 349 -17.36 -7.44 14.05
CA ARG A 349 -18.64 -7.51 13.32
C ARG A 349 -18.59 -6.68 12.03
N GLN A 350 -17.90 -5.54 12.07
CA GLN A 350 -17.70 -4.70 10.90
C GLN A 350 -16.74 -5.37 9.90
N LEU A 351 -15.68 -6.03 10.38
CA LEU A 351 -14.75 -6.79 9.55
C LEU A 351 -15.44 -7.99 8.88
N PHE A 352 -16.32 -8.70 9.59
CA PHE A 352 -17.15 -9.75 8.99
C PHE A 352 -18.06 -9.20 7.87
N ALA A 353 -18.59 -7.99 8.03
CA ALA A 353 -19.38 -7.35 6.99
C ALA A 353 -18.52 -6.95 5.78
N LEU A 354 -17.32 -6.42 6.02
CA LEU A 354 -16.32 -6.13 4.98
C LEU A 354 -15.95 -7.37 4.18
N LEU A 355 -15.73 -8.50 4.85
CA LEU A 355 -15.46 -9.77 4.21
C LEU A 355 -16.60 -10.18 3.25
N ALA A 356 -17.85 -10.05 3.68
CA ALA A 356 -19.00 -10.34 2.82
C ALA A 356 -19.09 -9.39 1.61
N ALA A 357 -18.77 -8.10 1.79
CA ALA A 357 -18.70 -7.15 0.68
C ALA A 357 -17.56 -7.49 -0.30
N ALA A 358 -16.41 -7.93 0.22
CA ALA A 358 -15.27 -8.36 -0.60
C ALA A 358 -15.61 -9.58 -1.45
N LEU A 359 -16.26 -10.60 -0.87
CA LEU A 359 -16.77 -11.76 -1.61
C LEU A 359 -17.71 -11.35 -2.75
N TYR A 360 -18.62 -10.42 -2.50
CA TYR A 360 -19.53 -9.92 -3.52
C TYR A 360 -18.80 -9.13 -4.63
N ASN A 361 -17.82 -8.29 -4.27
CA ASN A 361 -16.99 -7.57 -5.25
C ASN A 361 -16.24 -8.55 -6.15
N ASN A 362 -15.61 -9.55 -5.56
CA ASN A 362 -14.85 -10.54 -6.29
C ASN A 362 -15.76 -11.32 -7.24
N PHE A 363 -16.95 -11.74 -6.80
CA PHE A 363 -17.92 -12.36 -7.71
C PHE A 363 -18.23 -11.47 -8.93
N GLN A 364 -18.50 -10.19 -8.71
CA GLN A 364 -18.75 -9.22 -9.79
C GLN A 364 -17.54 -9.11 -10.73
N ALA A 365 -16.31 -9.15 -10.21
CA ALA A 365 -15.10 -9.11 -11.03
C ALA A 365 -14.96 -10.32 -11.94
N THR A 366 -15.28 -11.53 -11.45
CA THR A 366 -15.31 -12.73 -12.30
C THR A 366 -16.38 -12.64 -13.37
N VAL A 367 -17.57 -12.15 -13.04
CA VAL A 367 -18.64 -11.97 -14.03
C VAL A 367 -18.22 -10.96 -15.09
N ALA A 368 -17.67 -9.80 -14.70
CA ALA A 368 -17.17 -8.79 -15.64
C ALA A 368 -16.09 -9.35 -16.57
N HIS A 369 -15.15 -10.14 -16.01
CA HIS A 369 -14.11 -10.79 -16.80
C HIS A 369 -14.68 -11.81 -17.79
N ALA A 370 -15.64 -12.63 -17.36
CA ALA A 370 -16.29 -13.62 -18.21
C ALA A 370 -17.08 -12.95 -19.33
N ASP A 371 -17.81 -11.87 -19.03
CA ASP A 371 -18.56 -11.07 -20.00
C ASP A 371 -17.65 -10.54 -21.09
N ARG A 372 -16.57 -9.85 -20.70
CA ARG A 372 -15.59 -9.30 -21.65
C ARG A 372 -14.94 -10.38 -22.51
N ARG A 373 -14.72 -11.57 -21.97
CA ARG A 373 -14.16 -12.72 -22.70
C ARG A 373 -15.18 -13.45 -23.57
N GLY A 374 -16.45 -13.02 -23.59
CA GLY A 374 -17.53 -13.66 -24.34
C GLY A 374 -17.94 -15.02 -23.77
N ARG A 375 -17.69 -15.27 -22.48
CA ARG A 375 -17.91 -16.57 -21.82
C ARG A 375 -19.22 -16.68 -21.03
N LEU A 376 -20.01 -15.60 -20.94
CA LEU A 376 -21.33 -15.63 -20.31
C LEU A 376 -22.45 -16.12 -21.24
N ALA A 377 -22.17 -16.24 -22.54
CA ALA A 377 -23.14 -16.63 -23.57
C ALA A 377 -22.96 -18.09 -24.07
N ALA A 378 -22.18 -18.92 -23.37
CA ALA A 378 -21.93 -20.32 -23.70
C ALA A 378 -22.59 -21.27 -22.70
#